data_AF-A0A948PNV2-F1
#
_entry.id   AF-A0A948PNV2-F1
#
_cell.length_a   1.000
_cell.length_b   1.000
_cell.length_c   1.000
_cell.angle_alpha   90.00
_cell.angle_beta   90.00
_cell.angle_gamma   90.00
#
_symmetry.space_group_name_H-M   'P 1'
#
loop_
_entity.id
_entity.type
_entity.pdbx_description
1 polymer ?
#
loop_
_entity_poly.entity_id
_entity_poly.type
_entity_poly.pdbx_seq_one_letter_code
_entity_poly.pdbx_strand_id
1 'polypeptide(L)'
;MTGTVRIPRPCSIALIVFTLLSAGCGKTSIADREFASHIQSGRKSLSVRAGRRIPLSLTVTNRGTQPWIKHEGHPFSLSYHLLDRNGEMLHFENRRYPLPERVEPGQAVSLDITLQAPLDHGRYRIEFDVVEEGIAWFRDRGSASLKIGLEVTKNDWPGIPAEDVLNPDAASWFETADADLNRPYPLIRLTLEETEVEFQGKTGALFGFSPGEDYPQIWLRDAATILPASRLFYGREYLSSWLEEHLAQQKEDGSLYDWMNSRGETDTNTTETD
;
A
#
# COMPACT_ATOMS: atom_id res chain seq x y z
N MET A 1 -35.16 -36.03 -16.59
CA MET A 1 -35.71 -34.70 -16.97
C MET A 1 -34.97 -33.66 -16.15
N THR A 2 -33.94 -33.06 -16.72
CA THR A 2 -33.12 -32.02 -16.08
C THR A 2 -32.90 -30.95 -17.15
N GLY A 3 -33.67 -29.86 -17.03
CA GLY A 3 -33.71 -28.78 -18.00
C GLY A 3 -32.48 -27.89 -17.89
N THR A 4 -31.78 -27.71 -19.00
CA THR A 4 -30.69 -26.75 -19.15
C THR A 4 -31.29 -25.38 -19.47
N VAL A 5 -31.19 -24.42 -18.55
CA VAL A 5 -31.59 -23.04 -18.80
C VAL A 5 -30.43 -22.34 -19.51
N ARG A 6 -30.62 -22.02 -20.80
CA ARG A 6 -29.73 -21.13 -21.56
C ARG A 6 -30.15 -19.69 -21.32
N ILE A 7 -29.27 -18.89 -20.75
CA ILE A 7 -29.44 -17.43 -20.64
C ILE A 7 -29.07 -16.80 -22.00
N PRO A 8 -29.94 -15.99 -22.62
CA PRO A 8 -29.60 -15.31 -23.86
C PRO A 8 -28.61 -14.17 -23.61
N ARG A 9 -27.58 -14.08 -24.45
CA ARG A 9 -26.64 -12.96 -24.50
C ARG A 9 -27.35 -11.70 -25.00
N PRO A 10 -27.25 -10.54 -24.33
CA PRO A 10 -27.77 -9.31 -24.89
C PRO A 10 -26.93 -8.81 -26.08
N CYS A 11 -27.69 -8.39 -27.09
CA CYS A 11 -27.37 -7.70 -28.32
C CYS A 11 -26.14 -6.77 -28.32
N SER A 12 -25.43 -6.82 -29.44
CA SER A 12 -24.42 -5.88 -29.92
C SER A 12 -24.83 -4.42 -29.73
N ILE A 13 -24.05 -3.67 -28.97
CA ILE A 13 -24.04 -2.20 -28.99
C ILE A 13 -23.15 -1.80 -30.17
N ALA A 14 -23.73 -1.08 -31.13
CA ALA A 14 -23.00 -0.50 -32.25
C ALA A 14 -22.02 0.56 -31.73
N LEU A 15 -20.73 0.30 -31.86
CA LEU A 15 -19.68 1.27 -31.59
C LEU A 15 -19.63 2.27 -32.76
N ILE A 16 -20.08 3.50 -32.55
CA ILE A 16 -19.89 4.58 -33.52
C ILE A 16 -18.42 4.99 -33.44
N VAL A 17 -17.62 4.55 -34.40
CA VAL A 17 -16.24 5.00 -34.60
C VAL A 17 -16.29 6.38 -35.26
N PHE A 18 -16.07 7.45 -34.49
CA PHE A 18 -15.77 8.75 -35.05
C PHE A 18 -14.33 8.71 -35.60
N THR A 19 -14.19 8.46 -36.89
CA THR A 19 -12.91 8.63 -37.60
C THR A 19 -12.68 10.12 -37.83
N LEU A 20 -11.97 10.76 -36.91
CA LEU A 20 -11.35 12.06 -37.18
C LEU A 20 -10.14 11.80 -38.09
N LEU A 21 -10.32 12.03 -39.40
CA LEU A 21 -9.20 12.31 -40.29
C LEU A 21 -8.55 13.62 -39.82
N SER A 22 -7.47 13.53 -39.05
CA SER A 22 -6.52 14.63 -38.94
C SER A 22 -5.52 14.51 -40.08
N ALA A 23 -5.68 15.39 -41.06
CA ALA A 23 -4.67 15.65 -42.07
C ALA A 23 -3.33 15.95 -41.41
N GLY A 24 -2.27 15.29 -41.88
CA GLY A 24 -0.92 15.53 -41.46
C GLY A 24 -0.54 17.00 -41.70
N CYS A 25 -0.17 17.67 -40.62
CA CYS A 25 0.66 18.86 -40.68
C CYS A 25 1.75 18.66 -39.63
N GLY A 26 2.97 18.39 -40.09
CA GLY A 26 4.12 18.24 -39.23
C GLY A 26 4.34 19.51 -38.42
N LYS A 27 3.86 19.51 -37.18
CA LYS A 27 4.28 20.47 -36.17
C LYS A 27 5.40 19.81 -35.39
N THR A 28 6.62 20.25 -35.62
CA THR A 28 7.68 20.11 -34.63
C THR A 28 7.17 20.84 -33.39
N SER A 29 6.64 20.08 -32.43
CA SER A 29 6.12 20.61 -31.17
C SER A 29 7.28 21.33 -30.48
N ILE A 30 7.14 22.64 -30.31
CA ILE A 30 7.87 23.34 -29.26
C ILE A 30 7.37 22.68 -27.98
N ALA A 31 8.24 21.95 -27.28
CA ALA A 31 7.90 21.38 -25.99
C ALA A 31 7.27 22.48 -25.15
N ASP A 32 6.09 22.20 -24.60
CA ASP A 32 5.34 23.16 -23.83
C ASP A 32 6.14 23.47 -22.56
N ARG A 33 6.89 24.58 -22.61
CA ARG A 33 7.81 24.97 -21.52
C ARG A 33 7.06 25.39 -20.26
N GLU A 34 5.75 25.46 -20.27
CA GLU A 34 4.93 25.62 -19.08
C GLU A 34 4.92 24.34 -18.23
N PHE A 35 4.74 23.19 -18.87
CA PHE A 35 4.67 21.88 -18.23
C PHE A 35 6.03 21.17 -18.25
N ALA A 36 7.01 21.74 -17.56
CA ALA A 36 8.34 21.15 -17.46
C ALA A 36 8.75 20.93 -16.00
N SER A 37 9.05 19.68 -15.67
CA SER A 37 9.50 19.24 -14.35
C SER A 37 10.82 18.48 -14.47
N HIS A 38 11.56 18.40 -13.37
CA HIS A 38 12.68 17.48 -13.23
C HIS A 38 12.54 16.74 -11.90
N ILE A 39 12.39 15.43 -11.96
CA ILE A 39 12.19 14.58 -10.78
C ILE A 39 13.45 13.77 -10.54
N GLN A 40 13.93 13.77 -9.31
CA GLN A 40 15.16 13.09 -8.90
C GLN A 40 14.90 12.18 -7.71
N SER A 41 15.62 11.06 -7.68
CA SER A 41 15.71 10.17 -6.53
C SER A 41 17.16 9.86 -6.23
N GLY A 42 17.46 9.67 -4.94
CA GLY A 42 18.75 9.09 -4.54
C GLY A 42 18.91 7.62 -4.93
N ARG A 43 17.82 6.94 -5.34
CA ARG A 43 17.82 5.52 -5.71
C ARG A 43 17.38 5.34 -7.17
N LYS A 44 18.10 4.50 -7.92
CA LYS A 44 17.74 4.12 -9.30
C LYS A 44 16.94 2.81 -9.38
N SER A 45 17.06 1.98 -8.34
CA SER A 45 16.33 0.72 -8.20
C SER A 45 15.98 0.46 -6.74
N LEU A 46 14.90 -0.28 -6.54
CA LEU A 46 14.38 -0.71 -5.25
C LEU A 46 14.20 -2.23 -5.27
N SER A 47 14.39 -2.87 -4.12
CA SER A 47 14.06 -4.29 -3.91
C SER A 47 13.31 -4.42 -2.61
N VAL A 48 12.17 -5.12 -2.63
CA VAL A 48 11.28 -5.24 -1.48
C VAL A 48 10.46 -6.52 -1.56
N ARG A 49 10.03 -7.07 -0.43
CA ARG A 49 9.06 -8.18 -0.41
C ARG A 49 7.69 -7.75 -0.89
N ALA A 50 6.98 -8.68 -1.52
CA ALA A 50 5.62 -8.51 -2.00
C ALA A 50 4.68 -7.92 -0.94
N GLY A 51 3.90 -6.91 -1.35
CA GLY A 51 2.92 -6.26 -0.50
C GLY A 51 3.47 -5.37 0.62
N ARG A 52 4.79 -5.18 0.72
CA ARG A 52 5.37 -4.24 1.71
C ARG A 52 5.34 -2.80 1.22
N ARG A 53 5.37 -1.88 2.18
CA ARG A 53 5.47 -0.44 1.93
C ARG A 53 6.90 -0.03 1.67
N ILE A 54 7.10 0.96 0.81
CA ILE A 54 8.42 1.45 0.41
C ILE A 54 8.50 2.95 0.68
N PRO A 55 9.17 3.39 1.76
CA PRO A 55 9.48 4.80 1.94
C PRO A 55 10.51 5.25 0.90
N LEU A 56 10.25 6.38 0.26
CA LEU A 56 11.10 6.96 -0.77
C LEU A 56 11.08 8.49 -0.66
N SER A 57 12.25 9.10 -0.72
CA SER A 57 12.37 10.56 -0.83
C SER A 57 12.69 10.95 -2.27
N LEU A 58 11.94 11.92 -2.80
CA LEU A 58 12.06 12.44 -4.16
C LEU A 58 12.21 13.96 -4.14
N THR A 59 13.01 14.49 -5.07
CA THR A 59 13.08 15.94 -5.30
C THR A 59 12.42 16.26 -6.63
N VAL A 60 11.45 17.19 -6.60
CA VAL A 60 10.75 17.70 -7.78
C VAL A 60 11.17 19.14 -7.99
N THR A 61 11.68 19.47 -9.16
CA THR A 61 12.04 20.85 -9.54
C THR A 61 11.10 21.36 -10.63
N ASN A 62 10.57 22.56 -10.45
CA ASN A 62 9.88 23.27 -11.51
C ASN A 62 10.92 23.75 -12.55
N ARG A 63 10.89 23.18 -13.74
CA ARG A 63 11.74 23.55 -14.88
C ARG A 63 10.98 24.35 -15.94
N GLY A 64 9.73 24.68 -15.65
CA GLY A 64 8.89 25.48 -16.51
C GLY A 64 9.18 26.96 -16.41
N THR A 65 8.46 27.74 -17.21
CA THR A 65 8.57 29.21 -17.24
C THR A 65 7.57 29.91 -16.33
N GLN A 66 6.59 29.19 -15.78
CA GLN A 66 5.55 29.72 -14.90
C GLN A 66 5.63 29.09 -13.50
N PRO A 67 5.24 29.82 -12.44
CA PRO A 67 5.05 29.22 -11.13
C PRO A 67 3.92 28.20 -11.18
N TRP A 68 4.12 27.04 -10.53
CA TRP A 68 3.03 26.11 -10.26
C TRP A 68 2.25 26.66 -9.07
N ILE A 69 1.05 27.19 -9.30
CA ILE A 69 0.21 27.77 -8.27
C ILE A 69 -1.02 26.88 -8.12
N LYS A 70 -1.28 26.41 -6.91
CA LYS A 70 -2.49 25.66 -6.60
C LYS A 70 -3.72 26.56 -6.83
N HIS A 71 -4.54 26.20 -7.81
CA HIS A 71 -5.86 26.80 -8.01
C HIS A 71 -6.95 25.86 -7.49
N GLU A 72 -8.12 26.41 -7.13
CA GLU A 72 -9.28 25.59 -6.78
C GLU A 72 -9.63 24.66 -7.96
N GLY A 73 -9.67 23.35 -7.71
CA GLY A 73 -9.95 22.33 -8.71
C GLY A 73 -8.74 21.84 -9.52
N HIS A 74 -7.60 22.54 -9.50
CA HIS A 74 -6.40 22.20 -10.29
C HIS A 74 -5.11 22.20 -9.44
N PRO A 75 -5.02 21.42 -8.34
CA PRO A 75 -3.78 21.30 -7.59
C PRO A 75 -2.70 20.57 -8.39
N PHE A 76 -1.44 20.93 -8.15
CA PHE A 76 -0.29 20.18 -8.64
C PHE A 76 0.05 19.06 -7.66
N SER A 77 0.25 17.85 -8.17
CA SER A 77 0.65 16.68 -7.39
C SER A 77 1.78 15.92 -8.07
N LEU A 78 2.65 15.32 -7.28
CA LEU A 78 3.44 14.19 -7.74
C LEU A 78 2.57 12.93 -7.69
N SER A 79 2.65 12.10 -8.71
CA SER A 79 2.06 10.76 -8.68
C SER A 79 2.94 9.79 -9.47
N TYR A 80 2.45 8.56 -9.62
CA TYR A 80 3.19 7.51 -10.31
C TYR A 80 2.27 6.52 -11.02
N HIS A 81 2.87 5.81 -11.96
CA HIS A 81 2.30 4.68 -12.65
C HIS A 81 3.15 3.44 -12.44
N LEU A 82 2.51 2.28 -12.40
CA LEU A 82 3.20 1.01 -12.34
C LEU A 82 3.26 0.40 -13.73
N LEU A 83 4.46 0.02 -14.15
CA LEU A 83 4.72 -0.64 -15.41
C LEU A 83 5.32 -2.02 -15.17
N ASP A 84 5.08 -2.91 -16.12
CA ASP A 84 5.70 -4.22 -16.15
C ASP A 84 7.21 -4.11 -16.50
N ARG A 85 7.89 -5.26 -16.58
CA ARG A 85 9.31 -5.33 -16.96
C ARG A 85 9.61 -4.81 -18.36
N ASN A 86 8.63 -4.86 -19.27
CA ASN A 86 8.74 -4.45 -20.66
C ASN A 86 8.43 -2.95 -20.84
N GLY A 87 7.83 -2.32 -19.83
CA GLY A 87 7.38 -0.92 -19.87
C GLY A 87 5.93 -0.76 -20.30
N GLU A 88 5.12 -1.81 -20.25
CA GLU A 88 3.67 -1.75 -20.45
C GLU A 88 2.97 -1.29 -19.17
N MET A 89 1.91 -0.50 -19.33
CA MET A 89 1.15 0.07 -18.22
C MET A 89 0.35 -1.02 -17.50
N LEU A 90 0.66 -1.29 -16.24
CA LEU A 90 -0.10 -2.21 -15.39
C LEU A 90 -1.15 -1.47 -14.57
N HIS A 91 -0.79 -0.31 -14.00
CA HIS A 91 -1.69 0.50 -13.21
C HIS A 91 -1.44 1.99 -13.43
N PHE A 92 -2.46 2.66 -13.95
CA PHE A 92 -2.48 4.09 -14.21
C PHE A 92 -3.06 4.84 -13.01
N GLU A 93 -2.63 6.08 -12.79
CA GLU A 93 -3.09 6.95 -11.69
C GLU A 93 -3.01 6.37 -10.27
N ASN A 94 -1.80 6.20 -9.72
CA ASN A 94 -1.68 5.85 -8.30
C ASN A 94 -1.88 7.08 -7.39
N ARG A 95 -1.63 6.89 -6.09
CA ARG A 95 -1.76 7.91 -5.04
C ARG A 95 -1.17 9.27 -5.46
N ARG A 96 -1.87 10.35 -5.08
CA ARG A 96 -1.40 11.72 -5.22
C ARG A 96 -0.61 12.14 -3.99
N TYR A 97 0.52 12.81 -4.21
CA TYR A 97 1.31 13.50 -3.19
C TYR A 97 1.27 14.99 -3.54
N PRO A 98 0.43 15.78 -2.84
CA PRO A 98 0.27 17.19 -3.14
C PRO A 98 1.60 17.93 -3.07
N LEU A 99 1.87 18.78 -4.06
CA LEU A 99 2.96 19.74 -3.99
C LEU A 99 2.54 20.95 -3.15
N PRO A 100 3.50 21.77 -2.66
CA PRO A 100 3.20 23.02 -1.98
C PRO A 100 2.28 23.94 -2.79
N GLU A 101 1.62 24.87 -2.12
CA GLU A 101 0.68 25.82 -2.74
C GLU A 101 1.30 26.59 -3.92
N ARG A 102 2.62 26.85 -3.85
CA ARG A 102 3.36 27.56 -4.87
C ARG A 102 4.77 27.01 -5.04
N VAL A 103 5.16 26.72 -6.28
CA VAL A 103 6.52 26.31 -6.66
C VAL A 103 7.02 27.18 -7.82
N GLU A 104 7.94 28.09 -7.52
CA GLU A 104 8.51 29.02 -8.50
C GLU A 104 9.37 28.32 -9.57
N PRO A 105 9.53 28.91 -10.77
CA PRO A 105 10.50 28.45 -11.75
C PRO A 105 11.90 28.29 -11.14
N GLY A 106 12.50 27.11 -11.29
CA GLY A 106 13.80 26.76 -10.73
C GLY A 106 13.77 26.30 -9.26
N GLN A 107 12.64 26.44 -8.55
CA GLN A 107 12.50 25.95 -7.19
C GLN A 107 12.41 24.42 -7.15
N ALA A 108 13.08 23.82 -6.17
CA ALA A 108 13.01 22.39 -5.87
C ALA A 108 12.25 22.15 -4.56
N VAL A 109 11.48 21.06 -4.53
CA VAL A 109 10.71 20.59 -3.38
C VAL A 109 11.08 19.13 -3.12
N SER A 110 11.35 18.79 -1.86
CA SER A 110 11.53 17.40 -1.42
C SER A 110 10.21 16.84 -0.92
N LEU A 111 9.90 15.61 -1.32
CA LEU A 111 8.71 14.87 -0.93
C LEU A 111 9.14 13.52 -0.36
N ASP A 112 8.67 13.21 0.85
CA ASP A 112 8.73 11.88 1.41
C ASP A 112 7.42 11.16 1.10
N ILE A 113 7.53 10.04 0.39
CA ILE A 113 6.40 9.27 -0.10
C ILE A 113 6.50 7.82 0.34
N THR A 114 5.36 7.16 0.49
CA THR A 114 5.28 5.72 0.79
C THR A 114 4.54 5.01 -0.33
N LEU A 115 5.25 4.16 -1.07
CA LEU A 115 4.70 3.36 -2.16
C LEU A 115 4.21 2.02 -1.61
N GLN A 116 3.25 1.41 -2.31
CA GLN A 116 2.77 0.06 -2.02
C GLN A 116 3.33 -0.92 -3.05
N ALA A 117 4.12 -1.90 -2.62
CA ALA A 117 4.61 -2.93 -3.54
C ALA A 117 3.45 -3.83 -4.02
N PRO A 118 3.47 -4.28 -5.28
CA PRO A 118 2.58 -5.33 -5.78
C PRO A 118 2.62 -6.59 -4.90
N LEU A 119 1.50 -7.33 -4.87
CA LEU A 119 1.43 -8.65 -4.21
C LEU A 119 2.14 -9.74 -5.01
N ASP A 120 2.23 -9.57 -6.33
CA ASP A 120 2.94 -10.51 -7.19
C ASP A 120 4.42 -10.17 -7.26
N HIS A 121 5.26 -11.13 -6.88
CA HIS A 121 6.70 -11.04 -7.05
C HIS A 121 7.09 -10.92 -8.53
N GLY A 122 8.14 -10.16 -8.83
CA GLY A 122 8.56 -9.90 -10.19
C GLY A 122 9.36 -8.62 -10.35
N ARG A 123 9.67 -8.28 -11.60
CA ARG A 123 10.35 -7.02 -11.95
C ARG A 123 9.35 -6.04 -12.55
N TYR A 124 9.40 -4.82 -12.05
CA TYR A 124 8.51 -3.72 -12.39
C TYR A 124 9.31 -2.44 -12.63
N ARG A 125 8.64 -1.43 -13.15
CA ARG A 125 9.14 -0.05 -13.17
C ARG A 125 8.08 0.88 -12.59
N ILE A 126 8.54 1.86 -11.82
CA ILE A 126 7.70 2.93 -11.28
C ILE A 126 8.03 4.17 -12.09
N GLU A 127 7.03 4.74 -12.77
CA GLU A 127 7.16 5.98 -13.52
C GLU A 127 6.51 7.11 -12.72
N PHE A 128 7.32 8.02 -12.22
CA PHE A 128 6.90 9.22 -11.52
C PHE A 128 6.72 10.38 -12.48
N ASP A 129 5.62 11.11 -12.30
CA ASP A 129 5.33 12.31 -13.07
C ASP A 129 4.55 13.34 -12.23
N VAL A 130 4.63 14.60 -12.65
CA VAL A 130 3.82 15.69 -12.09
C VAL A 130 2.51 15.76 -12.88
N VAL A 131 1.42 15.97 -12.17
CA VAL A 131 0.09 16.21 -12.75
C VAL A 131 -0.45 17.54 -12.23
N GLU A 132 -1.01 18.34 -13.14
CA GLU A 132 -1.95 19.38 -12.80
C GLU A 132 -3.35 18.79 -12.94
N GLU A 133 -4.05 18.62 -11.81
CA GLU A 133 -5.31 17.89 -11.78
C GLU A 133 -6.35 18.48 -12.74
N GLY A 134 -7.02 17.62 -13.51
CA GLY A 134 -8.00 18.03 -14.51
C GLY A 134 -7.42 18.71 -15.76
N ILE A 135 -6.11 18.93 -15.83
CA ILE A 135 -5.44 19.60 -16.96
C ILE A 135 -4.56 18.63 -17.75
N ALA A 136 -3.45 18.17 -17.16
CA ALA A 136 -2.51 17.29 -17.84
C ALA A 136 -1.49 16.65 -16.90
N TRP A 137 -1.02 15.47 -17.31
CA TRP A 137 0.29 14.98 -16.89
C TRP A 137 1.38 15.74 -17.64
N PHE A 138 2.47 16.08 -16.95
CA PHE A 138 3.56 16.84 -17.54
C PHE A 138 4.23 16.07 -18.68
N ARG A 139 4.28 14.74 -18.61
CA ARG A 139 4.77 13.90 -19.72
C ARG A 139 3.97 14.07 -21.00
N ASP A 140 2.66 14.30 -20.92
CA ASP A 140 1.78 14.44 -22.09
C ASP A 140 2.06 15.75 -22.83
N ARG A 141 2.74 16.68 -22.15
CA ARG A 141 3.21 17.97 -22.66
C ARG A 141 4.71 17.97 -23.01
N GLY A 142 5.37 16.82 -22.90
CA GLY A 142 6.76 16.62 -23.30
C GLY A 142 7.79 16.72 -22.18
N SER A 143 7.37 16.84 -20.91
CA SER A 143 8.29 16.70 -19.77
C SER A 143 8.82 15.28 -19.65
N ALA A 144 10.04 15.11 -19.14
CA ALA A 144 10.58 13.79 -18.86
C ALA A 144 10.07 13.27 -17.51
N SER A 145 9.48 12.07 -17.50
CA SER A 145 9.15 11.32 -16.29
C SER A 145 10.39 10.66 -15.67
N LEU A 146 10.37 10.43 -14.36
CA LEU A 146 11.41 9.65 -13.67
C LEU A 146 11.00 8.18 -13.60
N LYS A 147 11.86 7.27 -14.09
CA LYS A 147 11.63 5.82 -13.99
C LYS A 147 12.62 5.18 -13.03
N ILE A 148 12.09 4.43 -12.06
CA ILE A 148 12.87 3.65 -11.09
C ILE A 148 12.53 2.16 -11.26
N GLY A 149 13.55 1.29 -11.25
CA GLY A 149 13.32 -0.16 -11.25
C GLY A 149 12.82 -0.65 -9.90
N LEU A 150 11.88 -1.59 -9.89
CA LEU A 150 11.40 -2.24 -8.67
C LEU A 150 11.48 -3.76 -8.83
N GLU A 151 12.22 -4.41 -7.95
CA GLU A 151 12.22 -5.86 -7.80
C GLU A 151 11.37 -6.23 -6.58
N VAL A 152 10.27 -6.94 -6.84
CA VAL A 152 9.40 -7.48 -5.80
C VAL A 152 9.80 -8.94 -5.57
N THR A 153 10.27 -9.26 -4.37
CA THR A 153 10.62 -10.62 -3.98
C THR A 153 9.43 -11.35 -3.36
N LYS A 154 9.47 -12.68 -3.34
CA LYS A 154 8.45 -13.49 -2.67
C LYS A 154 8.46 -13.22 -1.16
N ASN A 155 7.31 -13.42 -0.53
CA ASN A 155 7.27 -13.57 0.92
C ASN A 155 7.75 -14.98 1.29
N ASP A 156 8.50 -15.08 2.40
CA ASP A 156 8.99 -16.35 2.95
C ASP A 156 7.93 -17.05 3.80
N TRP A 157 6.66 -16.84 3.45
CA TRP A 157 5.56 -17.50 4.13
C TRP A 157 5.65 -19.00 3.88
N PRO A 158 5.52 -19.84 4.92
CA PRO A 158 5.33 -21.26 4.70
C PRO A 158 4.07 -21.43 3.84
N GLY A 159 4.25 -21.67 2.55
CA GLY A 159 3.25 -22.41 1.78
C GLY A 159 3.22 -23.83 2.32
N ILE A 160 2.29 -24.69 1.86
CA ILE A 160 2.50 -26.11 2.07
C ILE A 160 3.53 -26.58 1.05
N PRO A 161 4.66 -27.13 1.47
CA PRO A 161 5.21 -28.25 0.74
C PRO A 161 4.16 -29.37 0.74
N ALA A 162 3.90 -30.02 -0.40
CA ALA A 162 2.86 -31.05 -0.52
C ALA A 162 3.00 -32.20 0.52
N GLU A 163 4.20 -32.35 1.07
CA GLU A 163 4.56 -33.28 2.14
C GLU A 163 4.03 -32.94 3.55
N ASP A 164 3.64 -31.69 3.82
CA ASP A 164 3.30 -31.21 5.18
C ASP A 164 1.79 -31.12 5.47
N VAL A 165 0.92 -31.54 4.55
CA VAL A 165 -0.56 -31.43 4.68
C VAL A 165 -1.11 -32.15 5.94
N LEU A 166 -0.39 -33.15 6.46
CA LEU A 166 -0.80 -33.93 7.64
C LEU A 166 0.02 -33.61 8.90
N ASN A 167 0.94 -32.64 8.84
CA ASN A 167 1.74 -32.25 9.99
C ASN A 167 0.90 -31.28 10.87
N PRO A 168 0.49 -31.68 12.09
CA PRO A 168 -0.31 -30.83 12.97
C PRO A 168 0.46 -29.59 13.46
N ASP A 169 1.78 -29.59 13.34
CA ASP A 169 2.66 -28.48 13.68
C ASP A 169 3.02 -27.61 12.47
N ALA A 170 2.51 -27.94 11.26
CA ALA A 170 2.69 -27.11 10.08
C ALA A 170 1.79 -25.87 10.13
N ALA A 171 2.24 -24.80 9.46
CA ALA A 171 1.48 -23.57 9.33
C ALA A 171 0.12 -23.82 8.68
N SER A 172 -0.93 -23.16 9.17
CA SER A 172 -2.24 -23.23 8.51
C SER A 172 -2.18 -22.50 7.16
N TRP A 173 -2.83 -23.09 6.17
CA TRP A 173 -2.90 -22.56 4.82
C TRP A 173 -4.29 -22.82 4.23
N PHE A 174 -4.64 -22.04 3.21
CA PHE A 174 -5.89 -22.18 2.50
C PHE A 174 -5.73 -21.70 1.06
N GLU A 175 -6.30 -22.45 0.12
CA GLU A 175 -6.43 -22.05 -1.27
C GLU A 175 -7.80 -22.50 -1.78
N THR A 176 -8.41 -21.68 -2.62
CA THR A 176 -9.66 -21.99 -3.31
C THR A 176 -9.51 -21.84 -4.80
N ALA A 177 -10.48 -22.38 -5.54
CA ALA A 177 -10.61 -22.09 -6.97
C ALA A 177 -11.04 -20.64 -7.25
N ASP A 178 -11.51 -19.90 -6.24
CA ASP A 178 -11.94 -18.51 -6.37
C ASP A 178 -10.77 -17.57 -6.04
N ALA A 179 -10.24 -16.91 -7.06
CA ALA A 179 -9.12 -15.99 -6.90
C ALA A 179 -9.45 -14.82 -5.97
N ASP A 180 -10.71 -14.41 -5.87
CA ASP A 180 -11.13 -13.31 -5.00
C ASP A 180 -11.13 -13.72 -3.53
N LEU A 181 -11.33 -15.00 -3.22
CA LEU A 181 -11.18 -15.53 -1.86
C LEU A 181 -9.72 -15.77 -1.47
N ASN A 182 -8.83 -15.97 -2.45
CA ASN A 182 -7.40 -16.15 -2.20
C ASN A 182 -6.69 -14.82 -1.93
N ARG A 183 -7.18 -13.71 -2.49
CA ARG A 183 -6.54 -12.38 -2.40
C ARG A 183 -6.50 -11.77 -0.99
N PRO A 184 -7.52 -11.92 -0.12
CA PRO A 184 -7.47 -11.40 1.25
C PRO A 184 -6.48 -12.12 2.16
N TYR A 185 -6.19 -13.41 1.92
CA TYR A 185 -5.29 -14.19 2.79
C TYR A 185 -3.88 -13.59 2.95
N PRO A 186 -3.16 -13.25 1.86
CA PRO A 186 -1.87 -12.57 1.98
C PRO A 186 -2.00 -11.16 2.57
N LEU A 187 -3.14 -10.48 2.38
CA LEU A 187 -3.37 -9.15 2.96
C LEU A 187 -3.54 -9.21 4.47
N ILE A 188 -4.32 -10.16 5.00
CA ILE A 188 -4.46 -10.39 6.44
C ILE A 188 -3.08 -10.63 7.07
N ARG A 189 -2.28 -11.50 6.44
CA ARG A 189 -0.93 -11.79 6.95
C ARG A 189 -0.01 -10.58 6.90
N LEU A 190 -0.03 -9.80 5.82
CA LEU A 190 0.74 -8.54 5.73
C LEU A 190 0.30 -7.55 6.81
N THR A 191 -1.00 -7.42 7.07
CA THR A 191 -1.52 -6.56 8.14
C THR A 191 -1.01 -7.01 9.49
N LEU A 192 -1.09 -8.31 9.82
CA LEU A 192 -0.57 -8.84 11.07
C LEU A 192 0.94 -8.61 11.21
N GLU A 193 1.72 -8.88 10.15
CA GLU A 193 3.17 -8.67 10.15
C GLU A 193 3.60 -7.20 10.30
N GLU A 194 2.76 -6.24 9.92
CA GLU A 194 3.04 -4.80 10.12
C GLU A 194 2.59 -4.32 11.52
N THR A 195 1.68 -5.04 12.19
CA THR A 195 1.19 -4.68 13.52
C THR A 195 1.78 -5.53 14.66
N GLU A 196 2.68 -6.47 14.35
CA GLU A 196 3.43 -7.21 15.36
C GLU A 196 4.13 -6.27 16.33
N VAL A 197 3.91 -6.51 17.63
CA VAL A 197 4.61 -5.82 18.71
C VAL A 197 5.22 -6.84 19.66
N GLU A 198 6.47 -6.57 20.04
CA GLU A 198 7.20 -7.35 21.03
C GLU A 198 7.80 -6.41 22.08
N PHE A 199 7.57 -6.70 23.36
CA PHE A 199 8.20 -5.96 24.46
C PHE A 199 8.24 -6.80 25.74
N GLN A 200 9.01 -6.34 26.72
CA GLN A 200 9.11 -7.00 28.03
C GLN A 200 8.02 -6.50 28.98
N GLY A 201 7.30 -7.43 29.60
CA GLY A 201 6.30 -7.18 30.64
C GLY A 201 6.65 -7.81 31.98
N LYS A 202 5.67 -7.86 32.88
CA LYS A 202 5.80 -8.50 34.20
C LYS A 202 5.88 -10.02 34.12
N THR A 203 5.24 -10.64 33.12
CA THR A 203 5.24 -12.09 32.91
C THR A 203 6.37 -12.59 31.99
N GLY A 204 7.16 -11.69 31.42
CA GLY A 204 8.27 -12.00 30.52
C GLY A 204 8.16 -11.31 29.17
N ALA A 205 8.65 -11.95 28.11
CA ALA A 205 8.52 -11.45 26.75
C ALA A 205 7.07 -11.53 26.28
N LEU A 206 6.55 -10.41 25.79
CA LEU A 206 5.19 -10.26 25.31
C LEU A 206 5.19 -10.11 23.80
N PHE A 207 4.28 -10.83 23.17
CA PHE A 207 4.06 -10.87 21.75
C PHE A 207 2.58 -10.59 21.50
N GLY A 208 2.28 -9.72 20.54
CA GLY A 208 0.91 -9.42 20.19
C GLY A 208 0.83 -8.51 18.98
N PHE A 209 -0.31 -7.84 18.86
CA PHE A 209 -0.59 -6.95 17.74
C PHE A 209 -1.04 -5.59 18.29
N SER A 210 -0.53 -4.52 17.72
CA SER A 210 -1.11 -3.20 17.90
C SER A 210 -2.38 -3.05 17.06
N PRO A 211 -3.31 -2.15 17.43
CA PRO A 211 -4.47 -1.83 16.60
C PRO A 211 -4.09 -1.09 15.31
N GLY A 212 -2.85 -0.60 15.22
CA GLY A 212 -2.26 0.06 14.06
C GLY A 212 -0.82 0.49 14.36
N GLU A 213 -0.08 0.85 13.32
CA GLU A 213 1.36 1.17 13.43
C GLU A 213 1.67 2.38 14.31
N ASP A 214 0.73 3.32 14.41
CA ASP A 214 0.90 4.52 15.24
C ASP A 214 0.60 4.27 16.74
N TYR A 215 0.15 3.06 17.08
CA TYR A 215 -0.22 2.67 18.44
C TYR A 215 0.80 1.67 18.99
N PRO A 216 1.63 2.07 19.97
CA PRO A 216 2.64 1.18 20.55
C PRO A 216 2.06 0.19 21.57
N GLN A 217 0.73 0.12 21.72
CA GLN A 217 0.05 -0.63 22.78
C GLN A 217 -0.60 -1.90 22.26
N ILE A 218 -0.67 -2.93 23.11
CA ILE A 218 -1.56 -4.06 22.92
C ILE A 218 -2.87 -3.73 23.62
N TRP A 219 -3.96 -3.69 22.85
CA TRP A 219 -5.30 -3.47 23.34
C TRP A 219 -6.02 -4.80 23.53
N LEU A 220 -6.61 -5.02 24.70
CA LEU A 220 -7.26 -6.27 25.09
C LEU A 220 -8.38 -6.65 24.11
N ARG A 221 -9.23 -5.68 23.75
CA ARG A 221 -10.35 -5.87 22.82
C ARG A 221 -9.87 -6.24 21.42
N ASP A 222 -8.87 -5.53 20.92
CA ASP A 222 -8.33 -5.70 19.58
C ASP A 222 -7.59 -7.03 19.47
N ALA A 223 -6.77 -7.37 20.47
CA ALA A 223 -6.10 -8.67 20.56
C ALA A 223 -7.11 -9.83 20.58
N ALA A 224 -8.20 -9.71 21.34
CA ALA A 224 -9.27 -10.70 21.35
C ALA A 224 -9.99 -10.82 20.00
N THR A 225 -10.15 -9.70 19.28
CA THR A 225 -10.80 -9.65 17.96
C THR A 225 -9.92 -10.26 16.87
N ILE A 226 -8.60 -10.06 16.95
CA ILE A 226 -7.61 -10.55 15.99
C ILE A 226 -7.32 -12.05 16.17
N LEU A 227 -7.48 -12.57 17.39
CA LEU A 227 -7.15 -13.95 17.78
C LEU A 227 -7.64 -15.05 16.82
N PRO A 228 -8.88 -15.04 16.29
CA PRO A 228 -9.34 -16.08 15.36
C PRO A 228 -8.56 -16.15 14.05
N ALA A 229 -8.02 -15.01 13.59
CA ALA A 229 -7.23 -14.92 12.36
C ALA A 229 -5.74 -15.15 12.64
N SER A 230 -5.17 -14.53 13.69
CA SER A 230 -3.74 -14.67 14.00
C SER A 230 -3.34 -16.09 14.35
N ARG A 231 -4.21 -16.89 14.99
CA ARG A 231 -3.93 -18.31 15.28
C ARG A 231 -3.62 -19.18 14.06
N LEU A 232 -3.95 -18.72 12.85
CA LEU A 232 -3.62 -19.43 11.62
C LEU A 232 -2.15 -19.27 11.23
N PHE A 233 -1.50 -18.19 11.69
CA PHE A 233 -0.18 -17.79 11.23
C PHE A 233 0.88 -17.79 12.34
N TYR A 234 0.46 -17.69 13.61
CA TYR A 234 1.34 -17.43 14.74
C TYR A 234 1.31 -18.52 15.81
N GLY A 235 2.46 -18.70 16.46
CA GLY A 235 2.66 -19.63 17.57
C GLY A 235 1.99 -19.16 18.87
N ARG A 236 2.02 -20.04 19.87
CA ARG A 236 1.35 -19.86 21.17
C ARG A 236 1.67 -18.52 21.83
N GLU A 237 2.93 -18.08 21.73
CA GLU A 237 3.45 -16.86 22.32
C GLU A 237 2.64 -15.61 21.92
N TYR A 238 2.30 -15.46 20.64
CA TYR A 238 1.44 -14.36 20.13
C TYR A 238 -0.04 -14.52 20.50
N LEU A 239 -0.46 -15.72 20.90
CA LEU A 239 -1.86 -16.02 21.23
C LEU A 239 -2.15 -15.91 22.72
N SER A 240 -1.15 -16.08 23.60
CA SER A 240 -1.38 -16.11 25.06
C SER A 240 -0.57 -15.12 25.88
N SER A 241 0.63 -14.71 25.47
CA SER A 241 1.51 -13.88 26.33
C SER A 241 0.85 -12.56 26.73
N TRP A 242 0.18 -11.89 25.79
CA TRP A 242 -0.54 -10.65 26.07
C TRP A 242 -1.71 -10.84 27.03
N LEU A 243 -2.40 -11.99 26.98
CA LEU A 243 -3.52 -12.29 27.87
C LEU A 243 -3.01 -12.56 29.29
N GLU A 244 -1.92 -13.32 29.40
CA GLU A 244 -1.25 -13.59 30.67
C GLU A 244 -0.79 -12.29 31.35
N GLU A 245 -0.23 -11.35 30.59
CA GLU A 245 0.14 -10.03 31.13
C GLU A 245 -1.08 -9.22 31.59
N HIS A 246 -2.15 -9.14 30.78
CA HIS A 246 -3.37 -8.42 31.20
C HIS A 246 -3.94 -9.01 32.50
N LEU A 247 -3.96 -10.33 32.65
CA LEU A 247 -4.39 -11.01 33.86
C LEU A 247 -3.45 -10.77 35.05
N ALA A 248 -2.13 -10.74 34.82
CA ALA A 248 -1.15 -10.41 35.86
C ALA A 248 -1.26 -8.95 36.36
N GLN A 249 -1.90 -8.08 35.57
CA GLN A 249 -2.17 -6.69 35.90
C GLN A 249 -3.63 -6.43 36.30
N GLN A 250 -4.42 -7.49 36.54
CA GLN A 250 -5.81 -7.37 36.96
C GLN A 250 -5.94 -6.50 38.23
N LYS A 251 -6.93 -5.60 38.23
CA LYS A 251 -7.23 -4.73 39.38
C LYS A 251 -7.79 -5.57 40.54
N GLU A 252 -7.74 -5.02 41.76
CA GLU A 252 -8.24 -5.72 42.96
C GLU A 252 -9.73 -6.10 42.87
N ASP A 253 -10.53 -5.33 42.11
CA ASP A 253 -11.95 -5.59 41.87
C ASP A 253 -12.22 -6.66 40.80
N GLY A 254 -11.16 -7.23 40.20
CA GLY A 254 -11.24 -8.23 39.15
C GLY A 254 -11.37 -7.67 37.73
N SER A 255 -11.46 -6.35 37.55
CA SER A 255 -11.47 -5.75 36.22
C SER A 255 -10.07 -5.71 35.58
N LEU A 256 -10.04 -5.72 34.25
CA LEU A 256 -8.79 -5.64 33.47
C LEU A 256 -8.59 -4.21 32.94
N TYR A 257 -7.35 -3.85 32.69
CA TYR A 257 -7.01 -2.66 31.89
C TYR A 257 -7.29 -2.93 30.41
N ASP A 258 -7.61 -1.90 29.64
CA ASP A 258 -7.96 -2.02 28.22
C ASP A 258 -6.73 -2.14 27.32
N TRP A 259 -5.61 -1.55 27.74
CA TRP A 259 -4.38 -1.63 26.98
C TRP A 259 -3.15 -1.61 27.88
N MET A 260 -2.04 -2.07 27.32
CA MET A 260 -0.70 -2.01 27.92
C MET A 260 0.34 -1.67 26.85
N ASN A 261 1.45 -1.04 27.24
CA ASN A 261 2.52 -0.69 26.30
C ASN A 261 3.92 -1.09 26.78
N SER A 262 4.90 -0.88 25.91
CA SER A 262 6.31 -1.21 26.14
C SER A 262 6.98 -0.44 27.30
N ARG A 263 6.34 0.61 27.82
CA ARG A 263 6.80 1.35 29.01
C ARG A 263 6.22 0.78 30.32
N GLY A 264 5.42 -0.28 30.24
CA GLY A 264 4.71 -0.85 31.38
C GLY A 264 3.53 0.00 31.85
N GLU A 265 3.09 0.96 31.05
CA GLU A 265 1.89 1.75 31.32
C GLU A 265 0.65 0.93 30.96
N THR A 266 -0.41 1.10 31.74
CA THR A 266 -1.73 0.48 31.54
C THR A 266 -2.81 1.50 31.81
N ASP A 267 -3.90 1.43 31.06
CA ASP A 267 -5.07 2.29 31.30
C ASP A 267 -6.37 1.64 30.84
N THR A 268 -7.50 2.21 31.23
CA THR A 268 -8.85 1.86 30.75
C THR A 268 -9.33 3.00 29.86
N ASN A 269 -9.82 2.69 28.66
CA ASN A 269 -10.39 3.71 27.80
C ASN A 269 -11.65 4.29 28.46
N THR A 270 -11.66 5.60 28.62
CA THR A 270 -12.83 6.32 29.10
C THR A 270 -13.36 7.15 27.94
N THR A 271 -14.67 7.35 27.85
CA THR A 271 -15.29 8.17 26.80
C THR A 271 -14.83 9.63 26.78
N GLU A 272 -13.93 10.04 27.67
CA GLU A 272 -13.33 11.37 27.74
C GLU A 272 -12.00 11.48 26.96
N THR A 273 -11.46 10.36 26.46
CA THR A 273 -10.17 10.29 25.74
C THR A 273 -10.28 10.01 24.24
N ASP A 274 -11.49 9.94 23.69
CA ASP A 274 -11.79 9.86 22.24
C ASP A 274 -12.27 11.22 21.70
#